data_AF-A0A3D4NWL2-F1
#
_entry.id   AF-A0A3D4NWL2-F1
#
_cell.length_a   1.000
_cell.length_b   1.000
_cell.length_c   1.000
_cell.angle_alpha   90.00
_cell.angle_beta   90.00
_cell.angle_gamma   90.00
#
_symmetry.space_group_name_H-M   'P 1'
#
loop_
_entity.id
_entity.type
_entity.pdbx_description
1 polymer ?
#
loop_
_entity_poly.entity_id
_entity_poly.type
_entity_poly.pdbx_seq_one_letter_code
_entity_poly.pdbx_strand_id
1 'polypeptide(L)'
;MNSPKRGSITLLAGAMLLVSSAVFASVEPAAPQQGKPATVAKELQQAKTYTVASAPTAPLELEKPKLPDTSGYTAEAIAAKIVRTKAGKISVRRMMQETALKDFIGGDNKMAEWVVRQHGIPQAIFIDDGYMNLKDLAKKVPKQYFSETSPGVFLAKLPIVVGNKGILEIDKQTQELRLSQDAGSFLVNDGQLFVRDTKITGWREKENGPATFKSPKEFRPFLLSWGGTQTYIANSKIASFGYANSKSYGVSISQYPPSTAK
;
A
#
# COMPACT_ATOMS: atom_id res chain seq x y z
N MET A 1 59.33 -23.90 -4.26
CA MET A 1 59.41 -23.56 -5.69
C MET A 1 58.66 -22.27 -5.94
N ASN A 2 59.40 -21.27 -6.40
CA ASN A 2 59.07 -19.98 -7.04
C ASN A 2 57.94 -19.08 -6.50
N SER A 3 58.38 -17.99 -5.86
CA SER A 3 57.73 -16.68 -5.77
C SER A 3 57.92 -15.86 -7.10
N PRO A 4 57.64 -14.54 -7.17
CA PRO A 4 56.34 -13.83 -7.14
C PRO A 4 56.28 -12.68 -8.21
N LYS A 5 55.15 -11.95 -8.37
CA LYS A 5 55.10 -10.47 -8.62
C LYS A 5 53.73 -9.95 -8.13
N ARG A 6 53.60 -9.11 -7.08
CA ARG A 6 53.94 -7.65 -6.91
C ARG A 6 53.26 -6.77 -7.98
N GLY A 7 52.58 -5.66 -7.68
CA GLY A 7 52.40 -4.84 -6.45
C GLY A 7 51.12 -3.96 -6.57
N SER A 8 50.54 -3.52 -5.45
CA SER A 8 50.74 -2.21 -4.76
C SER A 8 50.00 -1.04 -5.44
N ILE A 9 48.83 -0.59 -4.93
CA ILE A 9 48.61 0.53 -3.96
C ILE A 9 49.27 1.83 -4.49
N THR A 10 48.57 2.94 -4.78
CA THR A 10 48.06 3.94 -3.81
C THR A 10 47.19 5.02 -4.49
N LEU A 11 46.29 5.63 -3.69
CA LEU A 11 45.51 6.87 -3.89
C LEU A 11 46.32 8.08 -4.44
N LEU A 12 45.68 9.03 -5.15
CA LEU A 12 45.07 10.27 -4.60
C LEU A 12 44.72 11.31 -5.69
N ALA A 13 43.58 11.97 -5.49
CA ALA A 13 43.26 13.37 -5.81
C ALA A 13 43.17 13.89 -7.27
N GLY A 14 42.13 14.68 -7.52
CA GLY A 14 42.11 15.66 -8.62
C GLY A 14 40.71 15.98 -9.13
N ALA A 15 40.03 16.94 -8.50
CA ALA A 15 38.80 17.55 -8.99
C ALA A 15 39.00 18.29 -10.34
N MET A 16 37.96 18.32 -11.18
CA MET A 16 37.57 19.43 -12.08
C MET A 16 36.32 19.01 -12.90
N LEU A 17 35.15 19.61 -12.66
CA LEU A 17 34.57 20.75 -13.42
C LEU A 17 34.38 20.41 -14.91
N LEU A 18 33.15 20.07 -15.33
CA LEU A 18 32.13 20.97 -15.91
C LEU A 18 32.61 21.80 -17.12
N VAL A 19 31.73 21.83 -18.12
CA VAL A 19 31.66 22.73 -19.28
C VAL A 19 32.31 22.20 -20.58
N SER A 20 31.50 21.53 -21.38
CA SER A 20 31.72 21.38 -22.83
C SER A 20 31.36 22.70 -23.52
N SER A 21 32.36 23.54 -23.78
CA SER A 21 32.25 24.70 -24.67
C SER A 21 33.00 24.44 -25.97
N ALA A 22 32.36 24.90 -27.05
CA ALA A 22 32.69 24.67 -28.45
C ALA A 22 34.12 25.04 -28.86
N VAL A 23 34.63 24.25 -29.79
CA VAL A 23 35.88 24.46 -30.54
C VAL A 23 35.77 25.74 -31.38
N PHE A 24 36.65 26.71 -31.13
CA PHE A 24 36.99 27.76 -32.10
C PHE A 24 38.44 27.54 -32.54
N ALA A 25 38.64 27.26 -33.83
CA ALA A 25 39.95 27.26 -34.47
C ALA A 25 40.38 28.71 -34.74
N SER A 26 41.61 29.04 -34.34
CA SER A 26 42.27 30.32 -34.67
C SER A 26 42.84 30.25 -36.09
N VAL A 27 42.63 31.31 -36.87
CA VAL A 27 43.31 31.52 -38.17
C VAL A 27 43.92 32.92 -38.16
N GLU A 28 45.22 33.00 -38.49
CA GLU A 28 46.02 34.23 -38.59
C GLU A 28 45.50 35.22 -39.65
N PRO A 29 45.77 36.53 -39.50
CA PRO A 29 45.25 37.57 -40.37
C PRO A 29 46.07 37.71 -41.66
N ALA A 30 45.41 37.60 -42.82
CA ALA A 30 45.99 37.98 -44.11
C ALA A 30 45.90 39.50 -44.35
N ALA A 31 46.98 40.08 -44.90
CA ALA A 31 47.12 41.49 -45.25
C ALA A 31 46.13 41.95 -46.36
N PRO A 32 45.81 43.26 -46.46
CA PRO A 32 44.67 43.74 -47.23
C PRO A 32 44.97 43.81 -48.73
N GLN A 33 44.18 43.10 -49.54
CA GLN A 33 44.12 43.34 -50.99
C GLN A 33 43.09 44.44 -51.30
N GLN A 34 43.59 45.49 -51.94
CA GLN A 34 42.80 46.56 -52.57
C GLN A 34 41.99 46.02 -53.76
N GLY A 35 40.76 46.50 -53.89
CA GLY A 35 40.10 46.63 -55.18
C GLY A 35 39.15 45.50 -55.60
N LYS A 36 38.00 45.41 -54.93
CA LYS A 36 36.70 45.09 -55.56
C LYS A 36 35.63 45.91 -54.82
N PRO A 37 34.65 46.52 -55.51
CA PRO A 37 33.55 47.17 -54.80
C PRO A 37 32.93 46.10 -53.90
N ALA A 38 32.83 46.39 -52.60
CA ALA A 38 32.21 45.50 -51.65
C ALA A 38 30.87 45.09 -52.22
N THR A 39 30.69 43.80 -52.53
CA THR A 39 29.37 43.21 -52.54
C THR A 39 28.89 43.42 -51.12
N VAL A 40 28.12 44.49 -50.92
CA VAL A 40 27.46 44.79 -49.65
C VAL A 40 26.71 43.52 -49.34
N ALA A 41 27.27 42.73 -48.40
CA ALA A 41 26.55 41.62 -47.81
C ALA A 41 25.25 42.25 -47.40
N LYS A 42 24.14 41.76 -47.96
CA LYS A 42 22.81 42.24 -47.61
C LYS A 42 22.67 41.91 -46.13
N GLU A 43 23.05 42.87 -45.28
CA GLU A 43 22.92 42.75 -43.84
C GLU A 43 21.49 42.28 -43.61
N LEU A 44 21.31 41.30 -42.72
CA LEU A 44 20.00 40.90 -42.28
C LEU A 44 19.24 42.18 -41.98
N GLN A 45 18.25 42.52 -42.81
CA GLN A 45 17.41 43.67 -42.60
C GLN A 45 16.73 43.41 -41.27
N GLN A 46 17.25 44.00 -40.20
CA GLN A 46 16.64 43.98 -38.90
C GLN A 46 15.37 44.81 -39.08
N ALA A 47 14.27 44.13 -39.40
CA ALA A 47 13.00 44.79 -39.67
C ALA A 47 12.66 45.59 -38.42
N LYS A 48 12.65 46.91 -38.56
CA LYS A 48 12.53 47.84 -37.42
C LYS A 48 11.15 47.79 -36.74
N THR A 49 10.27 46.91 -37.19
CA THR A 49 8.88 46.81 -36.74
C THR A 49 8.41 45.37 -36.88
N TYR A 50 8.78 44.53 -35.90
CA TYR A 50 8.00 43.33 -35.61
C TYR A 50 7.19 43.61 -34.36
N THR A 51 5.87 43.54 -34.46
CA THR A 51 4.97 43.63 -33.31
C THR A 51 4.68 42.21 -32.84
N VAL A 52 5.16 41.83 -31.66
CA VAL A 52 4.75 40.58 -31.01
C VAL A 52 3.42 40.86 -30.32
N ALA A 53 2.33 40.30 -30.86
CA ALA A 53 1.01 40.38 -30.24
C ALA A 53 0.64 39.00 -29.67
N SER A 54 0.31 38.96 -28.38
CA SER A 54 -0.31 37.80 -27.75
C SER A 54 -1.83 37.91 -27.83
N ALA A 55 -2.51 36.83 -28.17
CA ALA A 55 -3.97 36.78 -28.05
C ALA A 55 -4.38 37.02 -26.57
N PRO A 56 -5.49 37.74 -26.29
CA PRO A 56 -5.99 37.90 -24.94
C PRO A 56 -6.20 36.53 -24.29
N THR A 57 -5.76 36.39 -23.04
CA THR A 57 -5.90 35.13 -22.28
C THR A 57 -7.27 34.98 -21.63
N ALA A 58 -8.11 36.02 -21.64
CA ALA A 58 -9.46 35.99 -21.04
C ALA A 58 -10.35 34.83 -21.54
N PRO A 59 -10.35 34.44 -22.82
CA PRO A 59 -11.09 33.26 -23.29
C PRO A 59 -10.52 31.91 -22.80
N LEU A 60 -9.30 31.92 -22.25
CA LEU A 60 -8.63 30.77 -21.66
C LEU A 60 -8.79 30.73 -20.12
N GLU A 61 -9.43 31.74 -19.53
CA GLU A 61 -9.74 31.73 -18.10
C GLU A 61 -10.85 30.71 -17.83
N LEU A 62 -10.47 29.62 -17.16
CA LEU A 62 -11.40 28.63 -16.63
C LEU A 62 -11.66 28.92 -15.16
N GLU A 63 -12.93 28.83 -14.76
CA GLU A 63 -13.33 28.86 -13.36
C GLU A 63 -12.58 27.78 -12.56
N LYS A 64 -12.17 28.12 -11.33
CA LYS A 64 -11.46 27.17 -10.47
C LYS A 64 -12.37 25.96 -10.17
N PRO A 65 -11.85 24.72 -10.23
CA PRO A 65 -12.65 23.55 -9.93
C PRO A 65 -13.07 23.56 -8.45
N LYS A 66 -14.33 23.17 -8.19
CA LYS A 66 -14.84 22.98 -6.83
C LYS A 66 -14.46 21.59 -6.34
N LEU A 67 -13.67 21.52 -5.29
CA LEU A 67 -13.26 20.26 -4.66
C LEU A 67 -14.18 19.93 -3.46
N PRO A 68 -14.36 18.65 -3.11
CA PRO A 68 -15.07 18.26 -1.90
C PRO A 68 -14.37 18.79 -0.64
N ASP A 69 -15.16 19.15 0.36
CA ASP A 69 -14.63 19.48 1.69
C ASP A 69 -14.12 18.22 2.40
N THR A 70 -12.90 18.30 2.94
CA THR A 70 -12.22 17.22 3.66
C THR A 70 -12.17 17.46 5.17
N SER A 71 -12.69 18.59 5.66
CA SER A 71 -12.61 18.99 7.08
C SER A 71 -13.28 17.98 8.04
N GLY A 72 -14.28 17.23 7.56
CA GLY A 72 -14.99 16.21 8.33
C GLY A 72 -14.30 14.85 8.41
N TYR A 73 -13.17 14.63 7.72
CA TYR A 73 -12.47 13.34 7.71
C TYR A 73 -11.50 13.21 8.88
N THR A 74 -12.02 13.18 10.11
CA THR A 74 -11.23 13.12 11.35
C THR A 74 -11.39 11.79 12.10
N ALA A 75 -10.45 11.49 13.00
CA ALA A 75 -10.49 10.29 13.84
C ALA A 75 -11.69 10.33 14.82
N GLU A 76 -12.08 11.51 15.28
CA GLU A 76 -13.23 11.76 16.15
C GLU A 76 -14.54 11.47 15.42
N ALA A 77 -14.66 11.93 14.17
CA ALA A 77 -15.82 11.65 13.32
C ALA A 77 -15.96 10.15 13.05
N ILE A 78 -14.85 9.44 12.88
CA ILE A 78 -14.85 7.97 12.77
C ILE A 78 -15.30 7.32 14.07
N ALA A 79 -14.75 7.74 15.22
CA ALA A 79 -15.08 7.15 16.52
C ALA A 79 -16.57 7.30 16.89
N ALA A 80 -17.20 8.40 16.46
CA ALA A 80 -18.62 8.68 16.64
C ALA A 80 -19.54 7.75 15.83
N LYS A 81 -19.04 7.11 14.76
CA LYS A 81 -19.82 6.16 13.94
C LYS A 81 -19.96 4.78 14.59
N ILE A 82 -19.18 4.47 15.62
CA ILE A 82 -19.07 3.13 16.19
C ILE A 82 -20.21 2.89 17.19
N VAL A 83 -21.09 1.95 16.88
CA VAL A 83 -22.16 1.51 17.80
C VAL A 83 -21.62 0.42 18.73
N ARG A 84 -21.38 0.76 19.99
CA ARG A 84 -20.80 -0.15 21.02
C ARG A 84 -21.83 -0.74 21.98
N THR A 85 -23.10 -0.45 21.79
CA THR A 85 -24.17 -0.74 22.76
C THR A 85 -24.49 -2.23 22.90
N LYS A 86 -24.28 -3.01 21.82
CA LYS A 86 -24.54 -4.46 21.79
C LYS A 86 -23.23 -5.21 21.62
N ALA A 87 -22.89 -6.07 22.59
CA ALA A 87 -21.77 -6.99 22.45
C ALA A 87 -22.05 -8.00 21.32
N GLY A 88 -21.05 -8.25 20.49
CA GLY A 88 -21.15 -9.21 19.39
C GLY A 88 -21.19 -10.66 19.85
N LYS A 89 -21.30 -11.55 18.87
CA LYS A 89 -21.17 -13.00 19.00
C LYS A 89 -19.87 -13.42 18.31
N ILE A 90 -19.16 -14.34 18.95
CA ILE A 90 -17.92 -14.91 18.41
C ILE A 90 -18.16 -16.38 18.12
N SER A 91 -17.73 -16.83 16.95
CA SER A 91 -17.70 -18.25 16.60
C SER A 91 -16.43 -18.58 15.83
N VAL A 92 -15.97 -19.83 15.98
CA VAL A 92 -14.91 -20.39 15.12
C VAL A 92 -15.57 -21.42 14.23
N ARG A 93 -15.69 -21.12 12.94
CA ARG A 93 -16.44 -21.94 11.98
C ARG A 93 -15.66 -22.17 10.69
N ARG A 94 -16.10 -23.16 9.91
CA ARG A 94 -15.43 -23.60 8.68
C ARG A 94 -15.53 -22.53 7.61
N MET A 95 -14.44 -22.28 6.91
CA MET A 95 -14.35 -21.18 5.94
C MET A 95 -15.29 -21.37 4.73
N MET A 96 -15.57 -22.61 4.33
CA MET A 96 -16.28 -22.92 3.08
C MET A 96 -17.79 -22.70 3.10
N GLN A 97 -18.37 -22.58 4.28
CA GLN A 97 -19.80 -22.35 4.43
C GLN A 97 -20.15 -20.86 4.32
N GLU A 98 -19.14 -20.01 4.14
CA GLU A 98 -19.24 -18.56 4.34
C GLU A 98 -18.98 -17.83 3.02
N THR A 99 -20.01 -17.14 2.52
CA THR A 99 -19.96 -16.40 1.24
C THR A 99 -18.81 -15.39 1.21
N ALA A 100 -18.57 -14.71 2.34
CA ALA A 100 -17.50 -13.72 2.48
C ALA A 100 -16.09 -14.30 2.23
N LEU A 101 -15.92 -15.62 2.31
CA LEU A 101 -14.65 -16.30 2.09
C LEU A 101 -14.61 -17.07 0.76
N LYS A 102 -15.72 -17.70 0.38
CA LYS A 102 -15.82 -18.53 -0.84
C LYS A 102 -15.45 -17.75 -2.11
N ASP A 103 -15.83 -16.47 -2.19
CA ASP A 103 -15.71 -15.69 -3.41
C ASP A 103 -14.28 -15.28 -3.79
N PHE A 104 -13.32 -15.27 -2.85
CA PHE A 104 -11.91 -15.00 -3.17
C PHE A 104 -11.01 -16.22 -3.02
N ILE A 105 -11.34 -17.16 -2.12
CA ILE A 105 -10.63 -18.42 -1.98
C ILE A 105 -10.87 -19.31 -3.21
N GLY A 106 -12.06 -19.19 -3.81
CA GLY A 106 -12.53 -20.04 -4.90
C GLY A 106 -13.15 -21.34 -4.40
N GLY A 107 -13.67 -22.15 -5.32
CA GLY A 107 -14.28 -23.45 -5.00
C GLY A 107 -13.30 -24.47 -4.41
N ASP A 108 -13.80 -25.67 -4.11
CA ASP A 108 -13.13 -26.70 -3.30
C ASP A 108 -11.68 -27.04 -3.72
N ASN A 109 -11.34 -26.89 -5.00
CA ASN A 109 -10.01 -27.19 -5.54
C ASN A 109 -8.91 -26.20 -5.11
N LYS A 110 -9.26 -25.06 -4.51
CA LYS A 110 -8.29 -24.06 -4.00
C LYS A 110 -8.07 -24.15 -2.48
N MET A 111 -8.59 -25.21 -1.85
CA MET A 111 -8.51 -25.43 -0.40
C MET A 111 -7.20 -26.00 0.09
N ALA A 112 -6.44 -26.65 -0.79
CA ALA A 112 -5.20 -27.32 -0.42
C ALA A 112 -4.21 -26.37 0.28
N GLU A 113 -4.11 -25.12 -0.18
CA GLU A 113 -3.24 -24.13 0.46
C GLU A 113 -3.66 -23.86 1.91
N TRP A 114 -4.95 -23.65 2.17
CA TRP A 114 -5.47 -23.33 3.51
C TRP A 114 -5.42 -24.53 4.46
N VAL A 115 -5.67 -25.73 3.94
CA VAL A 115 -5.52 -26.99 4.70
C VAL A 115 -4.07 -27.16 5.17
N VAL A 116 -3.11 -26.93 4.28
CA VAL A 116 -1.68 -27.02 4.61
C VAL A 116 -1.29 -25.97 5.66
N ARG A 117 -1.73 -24.72 5.52
CA ARG A 117 -1.39 -23.65 6.47
C ARG A 117 -1.98 -23.88 7.86
N GLN A 118 -3.22 -24.35 7.94
CA GLN A 118 -3.91 -24.57 9.21
C GLN A 118 -3.72 -25.97 9.79
N HIS A 119 -3.05 -26.87 9.06
CA HIS A 119 -2.83 -28.27 9.45
C HIS A 119 -4.15 -29.01 9.78
N GLY A 120 -5.22 -28.71 9.02
CA GLY A 120 -6.56 -29.25 9.31
C GLY A 120 -7.65 -28.65 8.42
N ILE A 121 -8.91 -28.88 8.81
CA ILE A 121 -10.07 -28.29 8.13
C ILE A 121 -10.01 -26.76 8.31
N PRO A 122 -10.00 -25.94 7.24
CA PRO A 122 -9.81 -24.50 7.40
C PRO A 122 -10.97 -23.82 8.13
N GLN A 123 -10.61 -23.05 9.15
CA GLN A 123 -11.50 -22.31 10.03
C GLN A 123 -11.13 -20.82 10.04
N ALA A 124 -12.09 -19.99 10.43
CA ALA A 124 -11.88 -18.59 10.71
C ALA A 124 -12.65 -18.16 11.97
N ILE A 125 -12.21 -17.07 12.57
CA ILE A 125 -12.86 -16.40 13.70
C ILE A 125 -13.87 -15.43 13.14
N PHE A 126 -15.14 -15.58 13.50
CA PHE A 126 -16.22 -14.70 13.06
C PHE A 126 -16.70 -13.81 14.20
N ILE A 127 -16.93 -12.55 13.85
CA ILE A 127 -17.55 -11.54 14.69
C ILE A 127 -18.89 -11.19 14.06
N ASP A 128 -19.98 -11.58 14.70
CA ASP A 128 -21.33 -11.42 14.19
C ASP A 128 -22.19 -10.63 15.17
N ASP A 129 -23.25 -9.98 14.66
CA ASP A 129 -24.37 -9.47 15.47
C ASP A 129 -23.99 -8.53 16.63
N GLY A 130 -23.04 -7.61 16.42
CA GLY A 130 -22.66 -6.59 17.40
C GLY A 130 -21.18 -6.25 17.44
N TYR A 131 -20.79 -5.50 18.47
CA TYR A 131 -19.46 -4.93 18.68
C TYR A 131 -18.49 -5.85 19.41
N MET A 132 -17.24 -5.87 18.94
CA MET A 132 -16.09 -6.49 19.59
C MET A 132 -14.82 -5.66 19.42
N ASN A 133 -13.91 -5.77 20.39
CA ASN A 133 -12.51 -5.40 20.25
C ASN A 133 -11.59 -6.63 20.42
N LEU A 134 -10.28 -6.45 20.22
CA LEU A 134 -9.32 -7.57 20.30
C LEU A 134 -9.18 -8.19 21.69
N LYS A 135 -9.39 -7.44 22.77
CA LYS A 135 -9.38 -7.99 24.13
C LYS A 135 -10.56 -8.92 24.35
N ASP A 136 -11.73 -8.59 23.80
CA ASP A 136 -12.91 -9.45 23.85
C ASP A 136 -12.70 -10.74 23.05
N LEU A 137 -12.01 -10.64 21.90
CA LEU A 137 -11.58 -11.81 21.12
C LEU A 137 -10.61 -12.69 21.93
N ALA A 138 -9.57 -12.13 22.55
CA ALA A 138 -8.58 -12.88 23.33
C ALA A 138 -9.18 -13.62 24.55
N LYS A 139 -10.29 -13.13 25.10
CA LYS A 139 -11.00 -13.80 26.20
C LYS A 139 -11.85 -14.98 25.74
N LYS A 140 -12.40 -14.92 24.52
CA LYS A 140 -13.43 -15.85 24.02
C LYS A 140 -12.90 -16.86 23.00
N VAL A 141 -11.84 -16.53 22.27
CA VAL A 141 -11.23 -17.40 21.28
C VAL A 141 -10.14 -18.25 21.93
N PRO A 142 -10.04 -19.56 21.62
CA PRO A 142 -8.95 -20.39 22.12
C PRO A 142 -7.56 -19.80 21.82
N LYS A 143 -6.67 -19.81 22.82
CA LYS A 143 -5.32 -19.22 22.74
C LYS A 143 -4.49 -19.71 21.54
N GLN A 144 -4.71 -20.96 21.11
CA GLN A 144 -4.04 -21.55 19.95
C GLN A 144 -4.40 -20.87 18.63
N TYR A 145 -5.53 -20.16 18.56
CA TYR A 145 -6.00 -19.44 17.36
C TYR A 145 -5.82 -17.94 17.47
N PHE A 146 -6.00 -17.38 18.66
CA PHE A 146 -5.85 -15.96 18.91
C PHE A 146 -5.36 -15.74 20.34
N SER A 147 -4.23 -15.05 20.49
CA SER A 147 -3.61 -14.84 21.81
C SER A 147 -3.02 -13.45 21.94
N GLU A 148 -3.03 -12.92 23.15
CA GLU A 148 -2.24 -11.75 23.53
C GLU A 148 -0.85 -12.25 23.98
N THR A 149 0.17 -11.94 23.19
CA THR A 149 1.55 -12.43 23.37
C THR A 149 2.37 -11.56 24.32
N SER A 150 2.02 -10.28 24.41
CA SER A 150 2.48 -9.31 25.40
C SER A 150 1.39 -8.24 25.55
N PRO A 151 1.40 -7.39 26.60
CA PRO A 151 0.35 -6.40 26.81
C PRO A 151 0.07 -5.56 25.55
N GLY A 152 -1.15 -5.67 25.01
CA GLY A 152 -1.60 -4.97 23.80
C GLY A 152 -1.14 -5.57 22.47
N VAL A 153 -0.37 -6.67 22.46
CA VAL A 153 0.14 -7.32 21.24
C VAL A 153 -0.54 -8.65 21.01
N PHE A 154 -1.40 -8.70 19.99
CA PHE A 154 -2.20 -9.87 19.67
C PHE A 154 -1.64 -10.60 18.46
N LEU A 155 -1.66 -11.94 18.48
CA LEU A 155 -1.32 -12.80 17.36
C LEU A 155 -2.56 -13.60 16.94
N ALA A 156 -2.98 -13.41 15.69
CA ALA A 156 -4.01 -14.20 15.05
C ALA A 156 -3.38 -15.29 14.17
N LYS A 157 -3.72 -16.55 14.44
CA LYS A 157 -3.33 -17.73 13.67
C LYS A 157 -4.42 -18.24 12.74
N LEU A 158 -5.66 -17.81 12.96
CA LEU A 158 -6.76 -17.98 12.01
C LEU A 158 -7.09 -16.65 11.34
N PRO A 159 -7.74 -16.67 10.17
CA PRO A 159 -8.38 -15.49 9.63
C PRO A 159 -9.44 -14.92 10.57
N ILE A 160 -9.62 -13.61 10.52
CA ILE A 160 -10.67 -12.89 11.25
C ILE A 160 -11.67 -12.37 10.22
N VAL A 161 -12.94 -12.64 10.43
CA VAL A 161 -14.04 -12.19 9.58
C VAL A 161 -15.01 -11.36 10.41
N VAL A 162 -15.18 -10.10 10.02
CA VAL A 162 -16.27 -9.26 10.52
C VAL A 162 -17.48 -9.58 9.66
N GLY A 163 -18.47 -10.30 10.19
CA GLY A 163 -19.67 -10.67 9.43
C GLY A 163 -20.60 -9.48 9.19
N ASN A 164 -21.64 -9.67 8.39
CA ASN A 164 -22.55 -8.62 7.93
C ASN A 164 -23.10 -7.67 9.01
N LYS A 165 -23.43 -8.21 10.19
CA LYS A 165 -23.91 -7.45 11.35
C LYS A 165 -22.85 -7.28 12.45
N GLY A 166 -21.61 -7.68 12.15
CA GLY A 166 -20.46 -7.55 13.03
C GLY A 166 -19.86 -6.15 12.97
N ILE A 167 -19.33 -5.72 14.11
CA ILE A 167 -18.56 -4.49 14.26
C ILE A 167 -17.26 -4.86 14.96
N LEU A 168 -16.12 -4.64 14.31
CA LEU A 168 -14.80 -4.82 14.91
C LEU A 168 -14.11 -3.46 15.05
N GLU A 169 -13.71 -3.14 16.27
CA GLU A 169 -12.85 -1.99 16.57
C GLU A 169 -11.46 -2.46 17.03
N ILE A 170 -10.42 -1.91 16.42
CA ILE A 170 -9.03 -2.05 16.82
C ILE A 170 -8.51 -0.64 17.08
N ASP A 171 -8.42 -0.25 18.35
CA ASP A 171 -8.05 1.09 18.77
C ASP A 171 -6.70 1.13 19.51
N LYS A 172 -6.38 2.29 20.12
CA LYS A 172 -5.17 2.52 20.94
C LYS A 172 -4.95 1.54 22.11
N GLN A 173 -5.97 0.76 22.51
CA GLN A 173 -5.79 -0.30 23.51
C GLN A 173 -5.04 -1.51 22.94
N THR A 174 -4.89 -1.56 21.61
CA THR A 174 -4.07 -2.51 20.88
C THR A 174 -2.78 -1.81 20.47
N GLN A 175 -1.65 -2.31 20.98
CA GLN A 175 -0.33 -1.89 20.51
C GLN A 175 -0.07 -2.42 19.09
N GLU A 176 -0.38 -3.71 18.85
CA GLU A 176 -0.20 -4.33 17.54
C GLU A 176 -1.09 -5.58 17.39
N LEU A 177 -1.77 -5.69 16.24
CA LEU A 177 -2.33 -6.95 15.76
C LEU A 177 -1.38 -7.57 14.73
N ARG A 178 -0.85 -8.75 15.04
CA ARG A 178 -0.02 -9.58 14.18
C ARG A 178 -0.89 -10.64 13.52
N LEU A 179 -0.95 -10.65 12.19
CA LEU A 179 -1.59 -11.69 11.41
C LEU A 179 -0.52 -12.70 10.98
N SER A 180 -0.64 -13.97 11.40
CA SER A 180 0.35 -14.99 11.08
C SER A 180 0.39 -15.32 9.57
N GLN A 181 1.56 -15.16 8.96
CA GLN A 181 1.88 -15.62 7.62
C GLN A 181 1.92 -17.16 7.56
N ASP A 182 2.55 -17.77 8.56
CA ASP A 182 2.77 -19.23 8.64
C ASP A 182 1.44 -19.98 8.76
N ALA A 183 0.51 -19.48 9.57
CA ALA A 183 -0.79 -20.09 9.80
C ALA A 183 -1.88 -19.64 8.80
N GLY A 184 -1.57 -18.71 7.90
CA GLY A 184 -2.52 -18.27 6.86
C GLY A 184 -3.60 -17.31 7.37
N SER A 185 -3.28 -16.44 8.33
CA SER A 185 -4.21 -15.44 8.85
C SER A 185 -4.33 -14.23 7.90
N PHE A 186 -5.54 -13.68 7.80
CA PHE A 186 -5.89 -12.47 7.07
C PHE A 186 -7.16 -11.87 7.69
N LEU A 187 -7.52 -10.65 7.31
CA LEU A 187 -8.70 -9.95 7.81
C LEU A 187 -9.71 -9.74 6.67
N VAL A 188 -10.96 -10.16 6.88
CA VAL A 188 -12.07 -9.88 5.97
C VAL A 188 -13.12 -9.06 6.70
N ASN A 189 -13.56 -7.98 6.07
CA ASN A 189 -14.69 -7.19 6.51
C ASN A 189 -15.87 -7.40 5.56
N ASP A 190 -16.93 -7.97 6.10
CA ASP A 190 -18.27 -8.05 5.51
C ASP A 190 -19.29 -7.20 6.29
N GLY A 191 -18.87 -6.44 7.31
CA GLY A 191 -19.72 -5.60 8.15
C GLY A 191 -19.12 -4.21 8.37
N GLN A 192 -18.71 -3.90 9.61
CA GLN A 192 -18.08 -2.63 9.94
C GLN A 192 -16.73 -2.82 10.64
N LEU A 193 -15.67 -2.26 10.05
CA LEU A 193 -14.31 -2.32 10.57
C LEU A 193 -13.78 -0.92 10.88
N PHE A 194 -13.31 -0.74 12.10
CA PHE A 194 -12.72 0.51 12.58
C PHE A 194 -11.31 0.23 13.12
N VAL A 195 -10.29 0.84 12.50
CA VAL A 195 -8.88 0.72 12.91
C VAL A 195 -8.36 2.13 13.22
N ARG A 196 -7.98 2.38 14.47
CA ARG A 196 -7.57 3.72 14.92
C ARG A 196 -6.37 3.65 15.85
N ASP A 197 -5.42 4.57 15.67
CA ASP A 197 -4.32 4.80 16.62
C ASP A 197 -3.53 3.51 16.99
N THR A 198 -3.35 2.61 16.03
CA THR A 198 -2.81 1.26 16.26
C THR A 198 -1.93 0.76 15.11
N LYS A 199 -1.46 -0.49 15.20
CA LYS A 199 -0.66 -1.17 14.18
C LYS A 199 -1.29 -2.52 13.82
N ILE A 200 -1.34 -2.83 12.53
CA ILE A 200 -1.66 -4.17 12.03
C ILE A 200 -0.52 -4.61 11.11
N THR A 201 0.04 -5.80 11.32
CA THR A 201 1.23 -6.25 10.60
C THR A 201 1.08 -7.70 10.18
N GLY A 202 1.37 -7.99 8.90
CA GLY A 202 1.60 -9.36 8.46
C GLY A 202 2.89 -9.87 9.09
N TRP A 203 2.82 -10.97 9.82
CA TRP A 203 3.87 -11.41 10.74
C TRP A 203 4.33 -12.82 10.42
N ARG A 204 5.64 -13.01 10.29
CA ARG A 204 6.24 -14.33 10.13
C ARG A 204 6.67 -14.81 11.52
N GLU A 205 5.98 -15.84 12.02
CA GLU A 205 6.19 -16.35 13.38
C GLU A 205 7.60 -16.93 13.53
N LYS A 206 8.06 -17.68 12.53
CA LYS A 206 9.36 -18.36 12.54
C LYS A 206 10.56 -17.40 12.60
N GLU A 207 10.42 -16.21 12.01
CA GLU A 207 11.46 -15.18 12.00
C GLU A 207 11.21 -14.09 13.05
N ASN A 208 10.13 -14.21 13.82
CA ASN A 208 9.69 -13.25 14.82
C ASN A 208 9.73 -11.79 14.31
N GLY A 209 9.16 -11.56 13.12
CA GLY A 209 9.24 -10.27 12.47
C GLY A 209 8.14 -10.04 11.42
N PRO A 210 8.06 -8.82 10.85
CA PRO A 210 7.15 -8.54 9.74
C PRO A 210 7.44 -9.47 8.55
N ALA A 211 6.38 -9.94 7.88
CA ALA A 211 6.43 -10.72 6.66
C ALA A 211 6.85 -9.85 5.46
N THR A 212 8.09 -9.37 5.47
CA THR A 212 8.65 -8.54 4.41
C THR A 212 8.59 -9.28 3.06
N PHE A 213 8.47 -8.51 1.99
CA PHE A 213 8.37 -9.06 0.64
C PHE A 213 9.61 -9.90 0.31
N LYS A 214 9.40 -11.17 -0.08
CA LYS A 214 10.46 -11.97 -0.71
C LYS A 214 10.11 -12.33 -2.15
N SER A 215 8.85 -12.66 -2.44
CA SER A 215 8.40 -12.92 -3.81
C SER A 215 6.94 -12.54 -4.04
N PRO A 216 6.50 -12.31 -5.29
CA PRO A 216 5.12 -12.00 -5.60
C PRO A 216 4.14 -13.13 -5.24
N LYS A 217 4.57 -14.39 -5.34
CA LYS A 217 3.70 -15.57 -5.14
C LYS A 217 3.60 -16.02 -3.69
N GLU A 218 4.47 -15.52 -2.82
CA GLU A 218 4.45 -15.88 -1.40
C GLU A 218 3.24 -15.22 -0.73
N PHE A 219 2.35 -16.05 -0.17
CA PHE A 219 1.24 -15.57 0.64
C PHE A 219 1.75 -14.61 1.72
N ARG A 220 1.06 -13.48 1.85
CA ARG A 220 1.17 -12.59 2.99
C ARG A 220 -0.23 -12.22 3.45
N PRO A 221 -0.42 -12.02 4.76
CA PRO A 221 -1.69 -11.53 5.30
C PRO A 221 -2.18 -10.29 4.56
N PHE A 222 -3.49 -10.13 4.48
CA PHE A 222 -4.11 -9.01 3.77
C PHE A 222 -5.40 -8.59 4.48
N LEU A 223 -5.94 -7.44 4.08
CA LEU A 223 -7.26 -6.96 4.43
C LEU A 223 -8.13 -6.89 3.17
N LEU A 224 -9.28 -7.55 3.19
CA LEU A 224 -10.31 -7.45 2.17
C LEU A 224 -11.59 -6.90 2.81
N SER A 225 -12.17 -5.85 2.23
CA SER A 225 -13.52 -5.38 2.59
C SER A 225 -14.44 -5.51 1.39
N TRP A 226 -15.55 -6.21 1.57
CA TRP A 226 -16.54 -6.40 0.53
C TRP A 226 -17.41 -5.16 0.31
N GLY A 227 -18.17 -5.11 -0.79
CA GLY A 227 -19.05 -3.99 -1.04
C GLY A 227 -20.29 -4.01 -0.15
N GLY A 228 -20.83 -2.84 0.15
CA GLY A 228 -21.88 -2.67 1.17
C GLY A 228 -21.37 -2.61 2.61
N THR A 229 -20.06 -2.76 2.82
CA THR A 229 -19.40 -2.70 4.13
C THR A 229 -18.87 -1.30 4.44
N GLN A 230 -18.52 -1.06 5.70
CA GLN A 230 -17.85 0.17 6.10
C GLN A 230 -16.49 -0.13 6.70
N THR A 231 -15.46 0.58 6.22
CA THR A 231 -14.09 0.43 6.70
C THR A 231 -13.49 1.80 6.93
N TYR A 232 -13.02 2.05 8.15
CA TYR A 232 -12.37 3.30 8.52
C TYR A 232 -11.01 2.99 9.16
N ILE A 233 -9.95 3.57 8.61
CA ILE A 233 -8.57 3.42 9.11
C ILE A 233 -8.00 4.82 9.32
N ALA A 234 -7.67 5.18 10.55
CA ALA A 234 -7.10 6.49 10.90
C ALA A 234 -5.91 6.35 11.84
N ASN A 235 -4.91 7.22 11.71
CA ASN A 235 -3.73 7.29 12.59
C ASN A 235 -3.05 5.92 12.84
N SER A 236 -3.10 5.01 11.86
CA SER A 236 -2.71 3.62 12.04
C SER A 236 -1.67 3.19 11.04
N LYS A 237 -0.85 2.19 11.43
CA LYS A 237 0.19 1.62 10.56
C LYS A 237 -0.21 0.23 10.10
N ILE A 238 -0.32 0.04 8.80
CA ILE A 238 -0.53 -1.27 8.17
C ILE A 238 0.74 -1.63 7.39
N ALA A 239 1.33 -2.79 7.67
CA ALA A 239 2.61 -3.19 7.09
C ALA A 239 2.66 -4.66 6.68
N SER A 240 3.50 -4.95 5.68
CA SER A 240 3.77 -6.32 5.20
C SER A 240 2.54 -7.08 4.72
N PHE A 241 1.59 -6.36 4.12
CA PHE A 241 0.36 -6.93 3.60
C PHE A 241 0.47 -7.30 2.12
N GLY A 242 -0.27 -8.34 1.74
CA GLY A 242 -0.68 -8.65 0.38
C GLY A 242 0.35 -9.33 -0.51
N TYR A 243 -0.11 -9.96 -1.58
CA TYR A 243 0.72 -10.67 -2.55
C TYR A 243 0.03 -10.69 -3.92
N ALA A 244 0.69 -11.26 -4.93
CA ALA A 244 0.17 -11.31 -6.30
C ALA A 244 -0.93 -12.38 -6.44
N ASN A 245 -2.08 -12.14 -5.78
CA ASN A 245 -3.29 -12.95 -5.90
C ASN A 245 -4.55 -12.08 -5.82
N SER A 246 -5.62 -12.52 -6.47
CA SER A 246 -6.88 -11.78 -6.54
C SER A 246 -7.41 -11.44 -5.15
N LYS A 247 -7.88 -10.20 -4.99
CA LYS A 247 -8.45 -9.64 -3.74
C LYS A 247 -7.50 -9.62 -2.53
N SER A 248 -6.23 -9.99 -2.74
CA SER A 248 -5.24 -10.20 -1.69
C SER A 248 -4.04 -9.26 -1.84
N TYR A 249 -4.21 -8.10 -2.47
CA TYR A 249 -3.12 -7.21 -2.86
C TYR A 249 -2.49 -6.41 -1.72
N GLY A 250 -3.17 -6.33 -0.58
CA GLY A 250 -2.74 -5.53 0.56
C GLY A 250 -3.94 -5.13 1.40
N VAL A 251 -4.41 -3.90 1.22
CA VAL A 251 -5.74 -3.44 1.64
C VAL A 251 -6.60 -3.31 0.39
N SER A 252 -7.64 -4.14 0.28
CA SER A 252 -8.51 -4.22 -0.89
C SER A 252 -9.95 -3.91 -0.50
N ILE A 253 -10.56 -2.92 -1.16
CA ILE A 253 -12.00 -2.65 -1.07
C ILE A 253 -12.61 -3.10 -2.40
N SER A 254 -13.55 -4.05 -2.37
CA SER A 254 -14.04 -4.71 -3.59
C SER A 254 -15.53 -4.99 -3.51
N GLN A 255 -16.26 -4.71 -4.58
CA GLN A 255 -17.60 -5.26 -4.74
C GLN A 255 -17.56 -6.78 -4.93
N TYR A 256 -18.63 -7.46 -4.51
CA TYR A 256 -18.83 -8.88 -4.80
C TYR A 256 -18.87 -9.14 -6.32
N PRO A 257 -18.43 -10.31 -6.80
CA PRO A 257 -18.63 -10.69 -8.20
C PRO A 257 -20.11 -10.61 -8.61
N PRO A 258 -20.43 -10.23 -9.85
CA PRO A 258 -21.83 -10.18 -10.32
C PRO A 258 -22.60 -11.49 -10.16
N SER A 259 -21.89 -12.64 -10.20
CA SER A 259 -22.48 -13.97 -10.01
C SER A 259 -23.03 -14.23 -8.61
N THR A 260 -22.69 -13.40 -7.62
CA THR A 260 -23.11 -13.54 -6.22
C THR A 260 -24.33 -12.69 -5.87
N ALA A 261 -24.78 -11.81 -6.76
CA ALA A 261 -26.04 -11.09 -6.62
C ALA A 261 -27.21 -12.00 -7.04
N LYS A 262 -27.76 -12.75 -6.08
CA LYS A 262 -29.05 -13.46 -6.23
C LYS A 262 -29.95 -13.14 -5.05
#